data_AF-R6VHU3-F1
#
_entry.id   AF-R6VHU3-F1
#
_cell.length_a   1.000
_cell.length_b   1.000
_cell.length_c   1.000
_cell.angle_alpha   90.00
_cell.angle_beta   90.00
_cell.angle_gamma   90.00
#
_symmetry.space_group_name_H-M   'P 1'
#
loop_
_entity.id
_entity.type
_entity.pdbx_description
1 polymer ?
#
loop_
_entity_poly.entity_id
_entity_poly.type
_entity_poly.pdbx_seq_one_letter_code
_entity_poly.pdbx_strand_id
1 'polypeptide(L)'
;MSGDIKAGCTQKGYTGDTYCLGCEKILTKGTEIAASGHSGGNATCRDKAKCDVCGKSYGELNPKNHADLKHINAKAAATDAEGNIEYWYCDGCNKYFSDAAAAKEISKADTVIKKMQSYPKSPQTGYCTNLIQLWLALLFVGGGVVTGTTVIIKRRYNR
;
A
#
# COMPACT_ATOMS: atom_id res chain seq x y z
N MET A 1 0.70 55.90 -20.73
CA MET A 1 -0.61 55.74 -20.08
C MET A 1 -0.68 54.34 -19.53
N SER A 2 -0.85 54.19 -18.21
CA SER A 2 -1.07 52.86 -17.62
C SER A 2 -2.53 52.49 -17.84
N GLY A 3 -2.80 51.74 -18.92
CA GLY A 3 -4.14 51.22 -19.23
C GLY A 3 -4.61 50.20 -18.21
N ASP A 4 -5.87 49.79 -18.28
CA ASP A 4 -6.38 48.72 -17.44
C ASP A 4 -5.72 47.37 -17.80
N ILE A 5 -5.34 46.61 -16.78
CA ILE A 5 -4.73 45.30 -16.89
C ILE A 5 -5.55 44.34 -16.04
N LYS A 6 -6.13 43.31 -16.66
CA LYS A 6 -6.84 42.27 -15.91
C LYS A 6 -5.84 41.44 -15.10
N ALA A 7 -6.24 41.08 -13.88
CA ALA A 7 -5.45 40.16 -13.06
C ALA A 7 -5.43 38.75 -13.68
N GLY A 8 -4.27 38.11 -13.63
CA GLY A 8 -4.09 36.70 -14.01
C GLY A 8 -3.89 35.82 -12.78
N CYS A 9 -3.63 34.52 -13.01
CA CYS A 9 -3.42 33.56 -11.92
C CYS A 9 -2.24 33.92 -11.01
N THR A 10 -1.16 34.46 -11.58
CA THR A 10 0.04 34.87 -10.84
C THR A 10 0.36 36.36 -10.96
N GLN A 11 -0.13 37.01 -12.02
CA GLN A 11 0.14 38.42 -12.30
C GLN A 11 -0.96 39.27 -11.69
N LYS A 12 -0.57 40.29 -10.92
CA LYS A 12 -1.49 41.33 -10.47
C LYS A 12 -2.07 42.10 -11.67
N GLY A 13 -3.29 42.58 -11.52
CA GLY A 13 -3.91 43.52 -12.44
C GLY A 13 -3.77 44.97 -11.99
N TYR A 14 -4.30 45.89 -12.78
CA TYR A 14 -4.35 47.33 -12.51
C TYR A 14 -5.64 47.92 -13.09
N THR A 15 -6.35 48.78 -12.36
CA THR A 15 -7.61 49.37 -12.87
C THR A 15 -7.42 50.45 -13.93
N GLY A 16 -6.19 50.90 -14.16
CA GLY A 16 -5.87 52.00 -15.06
C GLY A 16 -5.99 53.37 -14.37
N ASP A 17 -5.17 54.32 -14.81
CA ASP A 17 -5.29 55.71 -14.39
C ASP A 17 -6.30 56.45 -15.29
N THR A 18 -7.00 57.43 -14.72
CA THR A 18 -7.82 58.36 -15.49
C THR A 18 -7.01 59.64 -15.76
N TYR A 19 -6.94 60.05 -17.02
CA TYR A 19 -6.18 61.23 -17.45
C TYR A 19 -7.09 62.32 -18.02
N CYS A 20 -6.66 63.58 -17.91
CA CYS A 20 -7.25 64.69 -18.65
C CYS A 20 -6.75 64.63 -20.11
N LEU A 21 -7.67 64.55 -21.08
CA LEU A 21 -7.32 64.43 -22.50
C LEU A 21 -6.67 65.69 -23.08
N GLY A 22 -6.87 66.85 -22.47
CA GLY A 22 -6.32 68.12 -22.97
C GLY A 22 -4.89 68.43 -22.49
N CYS A 23 -4.50 67.94 -21.31
CA CYS A 23 -3.20 68.28 -20.71
C CYS A 23 -2.42 67.08 -20.15
N GLU A 24 -2.92 65.86 -20.38
CA GLU A 24 -2.30 64.57 -20.02
C GLU A 24 -2.00 64.34 -18.53
N LYS A 25 -2.48 65.22 -17.65
CA LYS A 25 -2.35 65.06 -16.21
C LYS A 25 -3.26 63.93 -15.69
N ILE A 26 -2.75 63.14 -14.76
CA ILE A 26 -3.53 62.13 -14.03
C ILE A 26 -4.56 62.86 -13.16
N LEU A 27 -5.83 62.51 -13.36
CA LEU A 27 -6.96 62.95 -12.55
C LEU A 27 -7.23 62.00 -11.40
N THR A 28 -7.09 60.70 -11.64
CA THR A 28 -7.31 59.66 -10.64
C THR A 28 -6.36 58.52 -10.90
N LYS A 29 -5.62 58.11 -9.86
CA LYS A 29 -4.72 56.97 -9.96
C LYS A 29 -5.50 55.67 -9.82
N GLY A 30 -5.21 54.71 -10.67
CA GLY A 30 -5.74 53.36 -10.54
C GLY A 30 -5.22 52.64 -9.30
N THR A 31 -5.81 51.48 -9.02
CA THR A 31 -5.40 50.60 -7.92
C THR A 31 -4.92 49.25 -8.44
N GLU A 32 -4.02 48.61 -7.69
CA GLU A 32 -3.61 47.24 -7.98
C GLU A 32 -4.74 46.26 -7.70
N ILE A 33 -4.88 45.27 -8.56
CA ILE A 33 -5.79 44.15 -8.39
C ILE A 33 -4.93 42.94 -8.04
N ALA A 34 -5.25 42.24 -6.95
CA ALA A 34 -4.54 41.03 -6.58
C ALA A 34 -4.65 39.96 -7.67
N ALA A 35 -3.61 39.12 -7.81
CA ALA A 35 -3.69 37.96 -8.68
C ALA A 35 -4.87 37.05 -8.23
N SER A 36 -5.58 36.46 -9.19
CA SER A 36 -6.75 35.62 -8.90
C SER A 36 -6.37 34.30 -8.21
N GLY A 37 -5.08 33.94 -8.23
CA GLY A 37 -4.60 32.65 -7.79
C GLY A 37 -4.93 31.53 -8.78
N HIS A 38 -4.59 30.31 -8.37
CA HIS A 38 -4.89 29.08 -9.11
C HIS A 38 -6.05 28.33 -8.46
N SER A 39 -6.91 27.77 -9.29
CA SER A 39 -8.04 26.94 -8.91
C SER A 39 -8.18 25.75 -9.88
N GLY A 40 -8.86 24.70 -9.41
CA GLY A 40 -9.14 23.50 -10.20
C GLY A 40 -8.09 22.39 -10.10
N GLY A 41 -8.29 21.34 -10.90
CA GLY A 41 -7.43 20.16 -10.90
C GLY A 41 -7.40 19.36 -9.60
N ASN A 42 -6.75 18.18 -9.66
CA ASN A 42 -6.55 17.30 -8.52
C ASN A 42 -5.09 16.85 -8.48
N ALA A 43 -4.40 17.09 -7.36
CA ALA A 43 -3.04 16.62 -7.16
C ALA A 43 -3.03 15.12 -6.83
N THR A 44 -2.05 14.39 -7.30
CA THR A 44 -1.77 12.99 -6.98
C THR A 44 -0.50 12.87 -6.13
N CYS A 45 -0.12 11.65 -5.77
CA CYS A 45 1.15 11.38 -5.09
C CYS A 45 2.39 11.70 -5.96
N ARG A 46 2.22 11.92 -7.27
CA ARG A 46 3.29 12.23 -8.23
C ARG A 46 3.13 13.58 -8.90
N ASP A 47 1.90 13.92 -9.28
CA ASP A 47 1.59 15.06 -10.13
C ASP A 47 0.83 16.15 -9.35
N LYS A 48 1.25 17.41 -9.50
CA LYS A 48 0.54 18.56 -8.92
C LYS A 48 -0.79 18.80 -9.62
N ALA A 49 -1.72 19.48 -8.93
CA ALA A 49 -2.95 19.94 -9.54
C ALA A 49 -2.65 20.87 -10.72
N LYS A 50 -3.39 20.73 -11.82
CA LYS A 50 -3.32 21.65 -12.96
C LYS A 50 -4.45 22.65 -12.86
N CYS A 51 -4.13 23.92 -13.02
CA CYS A 51 -5.11 24.99 -12.94
C CYS A 51 -6.06 24.95 -14.15
N ASP A 52 -7.37 24.98 -13.91
CA ASP A 52 -8.37 24.90 -14.98
C ASP A 52 -8.38 26.16 -15.87
N VAL A 53 -7.87 27.28 -15.35
CA VAL A 53 -7.83 28.56 -16.07
C VAL A 53 -6.61 28.69 -16.97
N CYS A 54 -5.42 28.31 -16.49
CA CYS A 54 -4.15 28.54 -17.22
C CYS A 54 -3.36 27.28 -17.56
N GLY A 55 -3.82 26.10 -17.14
CA GLY A 55 -3.19 24.80 -17.41
C GLY A 55 -1.88 24.52 -16.66
N LYS A 56 -1.34 25.49 -15.91
CA LYS A 56 -0.10 25.33 -15.17
C LYS A 56 -0.30 24.48 -13.91
N SER A 57 0.71 23.67 -13.60
CA SER A 57 0.77 22.91 -12.36
C SER A 57 1.01 23.83 -11.16
N TYR A 58 0.28 23.61 -10.06
CA TYR A 58 0.35 24.45 -8.87
C TYR A 58 0.07 23.65 -7.58
N GLY A 59 0.32 24.26 -6.43
CA GLY A 59 0.09 23.65 -5.12
C GLY A 59 1.12 22.57 -4.75
N GLU A 60 0.80 21.83 -3.69
CA GLU A 60 1.56 20.68 -3.19
C GLU A 60 1.02 19.37 -3.80
N LEU A 61 1.84 18.32 -3.73
CA LEU A 61 1.39 16.98 -4.07
C LEU A 61 0.41 16.47 -3.02
N ASN A 62 -0.41 15.49 -3.40
CA ASN A 62 -1.30 14.81 -2.47
C ASN A 62 -0.79 13.38 -2.23
N PRO A 63 -0.07 13.11 -1.12
CA PRO A 63 0.52 11.80 -0.85
C PRO A 63 -0.51 10.67 -0.72
N LYS A 64 -1.79 10.98 -0.51
CA LYS A 64 -2.87 10.00 -0.32
C LYS A 64 -3.65 9.70 -1.60
N ASN A 65 -3.45 10.47 -2.66
CA ASN A 65 -4.16 10.26 -3.91
C ASN A 65 -3.30 9.43 -4.88
N HIS A 66 -3.57 8.13 -4.91
CA HIS A 66 -2.92 7.17 -5.78
C HIS A 66 -3.86 6.77 -6.93
N ALA A 67 -3.98 7.63 -7.94
CA ALA A 67 -4.94 7.44 -9.04
C ALA A 67 -4.76 6.12 -9.82
N ASP A 68 -3.52 5.62 -9.93
CA ASP A 68 -3.17 4.46 -10.76
C ASP A 68 -2.54 3.32 -9.94
N LEU A 69 -3.24 2.89 -8.88
CA LEU A 69 -2.78 1.78 -8.04
C LEU A 69 -2.90 0.46 -8.82
N LYS A 70 -1.77 -0.23 -9.04
CA LYS A 70 -1.71 -1.52 -9.72
C LYS A 70 -2.02 -2.63 -8.71
N HIS A 71 -3.02 -3.46 -8.97
CA HIS A 71 -3.35 -4.62 -8.14
C HIS A 71 -2.58 -5.86 -8.60
N ILE A 72 -2.01 -6.60 -7.65
CA ILE A 72 -1.26 -7.83 -7.88
C ILE A 72 -1.87 -8.93 -7.01
N ASN A 73 -2.40 -9.96 -7.67
CA ASN A 73 -2.98 -11.12 -7.00
C ASN A 73 -1.90 -11.93 -6.27
N ALA A 74 -2.31 -12.59 -5.18
CA ALA A 74 -1.46 -13.54 -4.48
C ALA A 74 -1.03 -14.69 -5.41
N LYS A 75 0.23 -15.13 -5.25
CA LYS A 75 0.79 -16.29 -5.94
C LYS A 75 1.45 -17.19 -4.90
N ALA A 76 1.04 -18.45 -4.85
CA ALA A 76 1.67 -19.42 -3.96
C ALA A 76 3.15 -19.63 -4.34
N ALA A 77 3.99 -19.80 -3.31
CA ALA A 77 5.37 -20.19 -3.51
C ALA A 77 5.45 -21.64 -3.99
N ALA A 78 6.44 -21.93 -4.84
CA ALA A 78 6.78 -23.26 -5.31
C ALA A 78 8.16 -23.67 -4.78
N THR A 79 8.61 -24.88 -5.09
CA THR A 79 9.94 -25.37 -4.72
C THR A 79 11.07 -24.67 -5.48
N ASP A 80 10.79 -24.20 -6.70
CA ASP A 80 11.74 -23.55 -7.60
C ASP A 80 11.47 -22.04 -7.79
N ALA A 81 10.35 -21.52 -7.29
CA ALA A 81 9.97 -20.11 -7.43
C ALA A 81 9.39 -19.52 -6.14
N GLU A 82 9.72 -18.25 -5.88
CA GLU A 82 9.07 -17.46 -4.84
C GLU A 82 7.62 -17.14 -5.22
N GLY A 83 6.78 -17.05 -4.20
CA GLY A 83 5.42 -16.54 -4.30
C GLY A 83 5.33 -15.09 -3.84
N ASN A 84 4.11 -14.58 -3.79
CA ASN A 84 3.80 -13.28 -3.21
C ASN A 84 2.43 -13.30 -2.54
N ILE A 85 2.24 -12.45 -1.54
CA ILE A 85 0.90 -12.13 -1.03
C ILE A 85 0.14 -11.29 -2.06
N GLU A 86 -1.14 -11.07 -1.84
CA GLU A 86 -1.89 -10.04 -2.57
C GLU A 86 -1.40 -8.65 -2.12
N TYR A 87 -1.17 -7.75 -3.07
CA TYR A 87 -0.75 -6.38 -2.75
C TYR A 87 -1.13 -5.41 -3.87
N TRP A 88 -1.02 -4.11 -3.56
CA TRP A 88 -1.15 -3.02 -4.50
C TRP A 88 0.16 -2.24 -4.59
N TYR A 89 0.51 -1.80 -5.79
CA TYR A 89 1.73 -1.05 -6.06
C TYR A 89 1.41 0.28 -6.72
N CYS A 90 1.98 1.36 -6.19
CA CYS A 90 1.89 2.68 -6.80
C CYS A 90 3.18 3.01 -7.56
N ASP A 91 3.07 3.17 -8.88
CA ASP A 91 4.17 3.60 -9.75
C ASP A 91 4.63 5.02 -9.42
N GLY A 92 3.70 5.89 -9.01
CA GLY A 92 3.96 7.30 -8.77
C GLY A 92 4.86 7.59 -7.57
N CYS A 93 4.82 6.77 -6.53
CA CYS A 93 5.65 6.93 -5.34
C CYS A 93 6.53 5.70 -5.03
N ASN A 94 6.50 4.66 -5.86
CA ASN A 94 7.24 3.40 -5.69
C ASN A 94 6.97 2.67 -4.37
N LYS A 95 5.74 2.77 -3.86
CA LYS A 95 5.32 2.15 -2.60
C LYS A 95 4.39 0.97 -2.83
N TYR A 96 4.37 0.08 -1.83
CA TYR A 96 3.57 -1.14 -1.81
C TYR A 96 2.54 -1.01 -0.69
N PHE A 97 1.35 -1.56 -0.90
CA PHE A 97 0.24 -1.47 0.04
C PHE A 97 -0.46 -2.81 0.17
N SER A 98 -0.98 -3.08 1.37
CA SER A 98 -1.75 -4.30 1.66
C SER A 98 -3.27 -4.14 1.41
N ASP A 99 -3.71 -2.95 0.98
CA ASP A 99 -5.11 -2.65 0.70
C ASP A 99 -5.29 -1.74 -0.53
N ALA A 100 -6.47 -1.85 -1.15
CA ALA A 100 -6.82 -1.10 -2.35
C ALA A 100 -6.96 0.42 -2.14
N ALA A 101 -7.12 0.88 -0.89
CA ALA A 101 -7.20 2.30 -0.56
C ALA A 101 -5.82 2.94 -0.30
N ALA A 102 -4.73 2.16 -0.43
CA ALA A 102 -3.37 2.58 -0.15
C ALA A 102 -3.19 3.18 1.26
N ALA A 103 -3.94 2.67 2.25
CA ALA A 103 -3.87 3.15 3.62
C ALA A 103 -2.74 2.49 4.44
N LYS A 104 -2.41 1.24 4.13
CA LYS A 104 -1.42 0.43 4.84
C LYS A 104 -0.22 0.13 3.95
N GLU A 105 0.77 1.02 4.04
CA GLU A 105 2.07 0.85 3.38
C GLU A 105 2.83 -0.35 3.94
N ILE A 106 3.42 -1.14 3.06
CA ILE A 106 4.29 -2.28 3.35
C ILE A 106 5.57 -2.17 2.53
N SER A 107 6.61 -2.90 2.91
CA SER A 107 7.82 -2.98 2.10
C SER A 107 7.68 -4.00 0.96
N LYS A 108 8.53 -3.89 -0.07
CA LYS A 108 8.62 -4.92 -1.11
C LYS A 108 8.93 -6.31 -0.52
N ALA A 109 9.76 -6.38 0.52
CA ALA A 109 10.16 -7.64 1.14
C ALA A 109 8.96 -8.34 1.81
N ASP A 110 8.03 -7.56 2.38
CA ASP A 110 6.80 -8.09 2.99
C ASP A 110 5.87 -8.72 1.94
N THR A 111 6.02 -8.33 0.66
CA THR A 111 5.21 -8.91 -0.41
C THR A 111 5.65 -10.33 -0.80
N VAL A 112 6.90 -10.72 -0.49
CA VAL A 112 7.53 -11.94 -1.02
C VAL A 112 7.30 -13.13 -0.09
N ILE A 113 6.78 -14.21 -0.65
CA ILE A 113 6.71 -15.51 0.02
C ILE A 113 7.91 -16.33 -0.47
N LYS A 114 8.85 -16.62 0.45
CA LYS A 114 10.04 -17.42 0.13
C LYS A 114 9.64 -18.75 -0.50
N LYS A 115 10.45 -19.22 -1.45
CA LYS A 115 10.30 -20.54 -2.07
C LYS A 115 10.13 -21.63 -1.00
N MET A 116 9.29 -22.62 -1.29
CA MET A 116 9.14 -23.77 -0.40
C MET A 116 10.50 -24.43 -0.26
N GLN A 117 11.02 -24.52 0.95
CA GLN A 117 12.22 -25.31 1.20
C GLN A 117 11.87 -26.75 0.85
N SER A 118 12.56 -27.32 -0.14
CA SER A 118 12.61 -28.77 -0.26
C SER A 118 13.21 -29.26 1.05
N TYR A 119 12.40 -29.86 1.93
CA TYR A 119 12.93 -30.64 3.03
C TYR A 119 13.99 -31.55 2.40
N PRO A 120 15.25 -31.53 2.86
CA PRO A 120 16.23 -32.45 2.29
C PRO A 120 15.59 -33.82 2.37
N LYS A 121 15.50 -34.54 1.24
CA LYS A 121 15.21 -35.97 1.31
C LYS A 121 16.23 -36.50 2.30
N SER A 122 15.75 -36.88 3.49
CA SER A 122 16.58 -37.53 4.50
C SER A 122 17.39 -38.60 3.75
N PRO A 123 18.72 -38.67 3.91
CA PRO A 123 19.47 -39.72 3.25
C PRO A 123 18.80 -41.04 3.65
N GLN A 124 18.30 -41.80 2.68
CA GLN A 124 17.89 -43.18 2.90
C GLN A 124 19.16 -44.01 3.13
N THR A 125 19.83 -43.78 4.26
CA THR A 125 20.69 -44.79 4.86
C THR A 125 19.73 -45.68 5.63
N GLY A 126 19.29 -46.75 4.96
CA GLY A 126 18.55 -47.79 5.63
C GLY A 126 19.40 -48.37 6.75
N TYR A 127 19.06 -48.05 8.00
CA TYR A 127 19.01 -48.98 9.11
C TYR A 127 17.97 -48.46 10.10
N CYS A 128 17.10 -49.36 10.50
CA CYS A 128 15.95 -49.18 11.36
C CYS A 128 16.37 -48.68 12.75
N THR A 129 15.40 -48.12 13.49
CA THR A 129 15.45 -47.81 14.94
C THR A 129 16.19 -46.52 15.34
N ASN A 130 15.47 -45.39 15.51
CA ASN A 130 15.73 -44.37 16.58
C ASN A 130 14.88 -43.06 16.54
N LEU A 131 13.57 -43.07 16.19
CA LEU A 131 12.73 -41.86 16.40
C LEU A 131 11.31 -42.11 16.94
N ILE A 132 11.00 -43.33 17.41
CA ILE A 132 9.80 -43.57 18.26
C ILE A 132 10.20 -43.60 19.76
N GLN A 133 11.49 -43.49 20.09
CA GLN A 133 12.01 -43.68 21.44
C GLN A 133 11.83 -42.47 22.40
N LEU A 134 11.33 -41.33 21.93
CA LEU A 134 11.26 -40.10 22.74
C LEU A 134 9.97 -39.95 23.57
N TRP A 135 8.98 -40.84 23.42
CA TRP A 135 7.70 -40.75 24.14
C TRP A 135 7.50 -41.89 25.17
N LEU A 136 8.39 -42.90 25.22
CA LEU A 136 8.28 -44.06 26.12
C LEU A 136 9.23 -44.03 27.33
N ALA A 137 9.98 -42.95 27.55
CA ALA A 137 10.86 -42.84 28.73
C ALA A 137 10.14 -42.37 30.01
N LEU A 138 8.82 -42.10 29.96
CA LEU A 138 8.05 -41.51 31.08
C LEU A 138 7.11 -42.49 31.81
N LEU A 139 7.11 -43.79 31.51
CA LEU A 139 6.13 -44.73 32.11
C LEU A 139 6.72 -46.00 32.75
N PHE A 140 7.87 -45.91 33.42
CA PHE A 140 8.30 -46.96 34.35
C PHE A 140 8.95 -46.40 35.62
N VAL A 141 8.14 -45.70 36.43
CA VAL A 141 8.29 -45.71 37.90
C VAL A 141 6.92 -46.02 38.48
N GLY A 142 6.68 -47.29 38.77
CA GLY A 142 5.41 -47.76 39.31
C GLY A 142 5.37 -49.29 39.30
N GLY A 143 6.11 -49.90 40.22
CA GLY A 143 6.05 -51.34 40.43
C GLY A 143 4.71 -51.77 41.05
N GLY A 144 4.23 -52.94 40.59
CA GLY A 144 3.41 -53.87 41.35
C GLY A 144 1.90 -53.61 41.43
N VAL A 145 1.10 -54.52 40.85
CA VAL A 145 0.46 -55.64 41.57
C VAL A 145 -0.45 -56.39 40.59
N VAL A 146 -0.26 -57.71 40.56
CA VAL A 146 -1.12 -58.69 39.88
C VAL A 146 -2.29 -59.04 40.79
N THR A 147 -3.50 -59.20 40.26
CA THR A 147 -4.39 -60.35 40.50
C THR A 147 -5.67 -60.20 39.68
N GLY A 148 -6.04 -61.27 39.00
CA GLY A 148 -7.14 -61.27 38.05
C GLY A 148 -8.49 -61.59 38.68
N THR A 149 -9.56 -61.39 37.90
CA THR A 149 -10.76 -62.23 37.89
C THR A 149 -11.47 -62.07 36.54
N THR A 150 -11.44 -63.17 35.78
CA THR A 150 -12.51 -63.78 34.97
C THR A 150 -13.73 -62.96 34.49
N VAL A 151 -14.03 -63.12 33.19
CA VAL A 151 -15.36 -63.51 32.62
C VAL A 151 -16.33 -62.30 32.44
N ILE A 152 -16.97 -61.96 31.31
CA ILE A 152 -17.66 -62.69 30.22
C ILE A 152 -17.68 -61.83 28.93
N ILE A 153 -17.44 -62.48 27.79
CA ILE A 153 -17.80 -61.97 26.46
C ILE A 153 -19.32 -62.04 26.29
N LYS A 154 -19.98 -60.91 25.98
CA LYS A 154 -21.23 -60.94 25.23
C LYS A 154 -21.22 -59.96 24.08
N ARG A 155 -20.85 -60.49 22.90
CA ARG A 155 -21.28 -59.96 21.60
C ARG A 155 -22.81 -59.85 21.61
N ARG A 156 -23.34 -58.68 21.24
CA ARG A 156 -24.47 -58.61 20.31
C ARG A 156 -24.20 -57.55 19.26
N TYR A 157 -24.22 -58.04 18.03
CA TYR A 157 -24.12 -57.35 16.76
C TYR A 157 -25.47 -56.71 16.41
N ASN A 158 -25.38 -55.58 15.71
CA ASN A 158 -26.38 -54.78 15.00
C ASN A 158 -27.79 -55.37 14.78
N ARG A 159 -28.80 -54.53 15.00
CA ARG A 159 -29.65 -54.00 13.92
C ARG A 159 -30.21 -52.64 14.31
#